data_AF-K7QXA5-F1
#
_entry.id   AF-K7QXA5-F1
#
_cell.length_a   1.000
_cell.length_b   1.000
_cell.length_c   1.000
_cell.angle_alpha   90.00
_cell.angle_beta   90.00
_cell.angle_gamma   90.00
#
_symmetry.space_group_name_H-M   'P 1'
#
loop_
_entity.id
_entity.type
_entity.pdbx_description
1 polymer ?
#
loop_
_entity_poly.entity_id
_entity_poly.type
_entity_poly.pdbx_seq_one_letter_code
_entity_poly.pdbx_strand_id
1 'polypeptide(L)'
;DLPYFGFFWTISVSHENANGFSSMDDRLLDKLKRMEREGVLNETMIVLLSDHGMRWGPIRDTFVGWYEERLPFLYVWLPKWFRDERPGAYRSLRANRNRLTSPFDLYETLREVLSLSGGRANPAPGCPKCRSLLSGPVPRTRGCSDAGISSHWCACTTFQPADPRNPLVRRGLRTFLEHVNNVLDRYRDKRGRRVCARLGLKKLHRVDRVMDFERNRDNNGSRVYFYLIQVSPGNAKFEFTVRYHGENGTYTVSDHDVSRLNSYASA
;
A
#
# COMPACT_ATOMS: atom_id res chain seq x y z
N ASP A 1 25.96 3.41 -26.37
CA ASP A 1 25.17 4.29 -25.50
C ASP A 1 25.49 4.08 -24.04
N LEU A 2 25.37 5.15 -23.24
CA LEU A 2 25.49 5.09 -21.78
C LEU A 2 24.14 4.65 -21.16
N PRO A 3 24.14 3.85 -20.08
CA PRO A 3 22.92 3.52 -19.36
C PRO A 3 22.19 4.78 -18.87
N TYR A 4 20.86 4.80 -18.96
CA TYR A 4 20.04 5.90 -18.48
C TYR A 4 18.88 5.41 -17.60
N PHE A 5 18.38 6.30 -16.75
CA PHE A 5 17.21 6.05 -15.90
C PHE A 5 16.27 7.26 -15.97
N GLY A 6 15.00 7.02 -16.23
CA GLY A 6 13.95 8.05 -16.26
C GLY A 6 12.85 7.73 -15.26
N PHE A 7 12.48 8.72 -14.45
CA PHE A 7 11.34 8.64 -13.53
C PHE A 7 10.35 9.77 -13.85
N PHE A 8 9.12 9.39 -14.16
CA PHE A 8 8.05 10.31 -14.51
C PHE A 8 6.84 10.00 -13.65
N TRP A 9 6.26 11.03 -13.03
CA TRP A 9 5.16 10.87 -12.08
C TRP A 9 4.06 11.88 -12.36
N THR A 10 2.81 11.40 -12.45
CA THR A 10 1.63 12.25 -12.71
C THR A 10 0.60 12.05 -11.61
N ILE A 11 0.12 13.14 -11.01
CA ILE A 11 -0.89 13.09 -9.93
C ILE A 11 -2.21 13.76 -10.30
N SER A 12 -2.23 14.71 -11.24
CA SER A 12 -3.32 15.68 -11.36
C SER A 12 -4.66 15.08 -11.82
N VAL A 13 -4.65 14.18 -12.79
CA VAL A 13 -5.87 13.74 -13.49
C VAL A 13 -6.67 12.64 -12.78
N SER A 14 -6.02 11.87 -11.90
CA SER A 14 -6.61 10.69 -11.25
C SER A 14 -6.82 10.86 -9.75
N HIS A 15 -6.27 11.91 -9.13
CA HIS A 15 -6.20 12.01 -7.67
C HIS A 15 -7.53 12.38 -7.01
N GLU A 16 -8.35 13.23 -7.65
CA GLU A 16 -9.64 13.67 -7.08
C GLU A 16 -10.86 12.96 -7.68
N ASN A 17 -10.71 12.33 -8.84
CA ASN A 17 -11.80 11.71 -9.57
C ASN A 17 -11.34 10.41 -10.23
N ALA A 18 -11.97 9.29 -9.85
CA ALA A 18 -11.64 7.96 -10.38
C ALA A 18 -11.87 7.89 -11.90
N ASN A 19 -12.84 8.65 -12.41
CA ASN A 19 -13.15 8.72 -13.83
C ASN A 19 -12.30 9.76 -14.57
N GLY A 20 -11.52 10.58 -13.86
CA GLY A 20 -10.71 11.64 -14.47
C GLY A 20 -9.60 11.08 -15.37
N PHE A 21 -9.11 9.88 -15.06
CA PHE A 21 -8.02 9.26 -15.82
C PHE A 21 -8.40 8.91 -17.26
N SER A 22 -9.68 8.62 -17.55
CA SER A 22 -10.11 8.31 -18.93
C SER A 22 -9.88 9.47 -19.90
N SER A 23 -9.77 10.70 -19.39
CA SER A 23 -9.40 11.88 -20.21
C SER A 23 -7.95 11.85 -20.71
N MET A 24 -7.11 10.97 -20.15
CA MET A 24 -5.71 10.80 -20.51
C MET A 24 -5.42 9.54 -21.32
N ASP A 25 -6.43 8.68 -21.56
CA ASP A 25 -6.24 7.39 -22.23
C ASP A 25 -5.59 7.56 -23.62
N ASP A 26 -6.16 8.43 -24.47
CA ASP A 26 -5.62 8.69 -25.81
C ASP A 26 -4.20 9.27 -25.76
N ARG A 27 -3.94 10.17 -24.78
CA ARG A 27 -2.61 10.79 -24.62
C ARG A 27 -1.56 9.78 -24.16
N LEU A 28 -1.93 8.87 -23.25
CA LEU A 28 -1.06 7.79 -22.79
C LEU A 28 -0.79 6.81 -23.92
N LEU A 29 -1.83 6.42 -24.67
CA LEU A 29 -1.69 5.55 -25.84
C LEU A 29 -0.77 6.16 -26.90
N ASP A 30 -0.97 7.43 -27.23
CA ASP A 30 -0.13 8.14 -28.20
C ASP A 30 1.32 8.25 -27.74
N LYS A 31 1.56 8.44 -26.45
CA LYS A 31 2.91 8.44 -25.87
C LYS A 31 3.55 7.07 -26.00
N LEU A 32 2.84 5.99 -25.68
CA LEU A 32 3.35 4.61 -25.80
C LEU A 32 3.64 4.25 -27.27
N LYS A 33 2.73 4.57 -28.20
CA LYS A 33 2.93 4.39 -29.66
C LYS A 33 4.11 5.19 -30.20
N ARG A 34 4.33 6.40 -29.67
CA ARG A 34 5.50 7.21 -30.04
C ARG A 34 6.79 6.55 -29.57
N MET A 35 6.84 6.12 -28.31
CA MET A 35 8.00 5.38 -27.76
C MET A 35 8.31 4.11 -28.55
N GLU A 36 7.28 3.41 -29.03
CA GLU A 36 7.44 2.25 -29.91
C GLU A 36 8.05 2.64 -31.26
N ARG A 37 7.47 3.63 -31.96
CA ARG A 37 7.96 4.12 -33.27
C ARG A 37 9.38 4.68 -33.22
N GLU A 38 9.75 5.32 -32.11
CA GLU A 38 11.09 5.88 -31.88
C GLU A 38 12.10 4.81 -31.41
N GLY A 39 11.67 3.54 -31.26
CA GLY A 39 12.56 2.43 -30.90
C GLY A 39 12.91 2.33 -29.42
N VAL A 40 12.31 3.15 -28.54
CA VAL A 40 12.58 3.12 -27.09
C VAL A 40 12.27 1.75 -26.49
N LEU A 41 11.17 1.12 -26.91
CA LEU A 41 10.74 -0.20 -26.44
C LEU A 41 11.69 -1.34 -26.86
N ASN A 42 12.58 -1.09 -27.83
CA ASN A 42 13.55 -2.08 -28.31
C ASN A 42 14.77 -2.20 -27.40
N GLU A 43 15.08 -1.16 -26.61
CA GLU A 43 16.30 -1.09 -25.81
C GLU A 43 16.07 -0.84 -24.32
N THR A 44 14.82 -0.59 -23.92
CA THR A 44 14.52 -0.09 -22.56
C THR A 44 13.46 -0.93 -21.85
N MET A 45 13.74 -1.27 -20.59
CA MET A 45 12.72 -1.77 -19.67
C MET A 45 11.80 -0.62 -19.26
N ILE A 46 10.50 -0.76 -19.53
CA ILE A 46 9.50 0.24 -19.13
C ILE A 46 8.67 -0.33 -17.98
N VAL A 47 8.54 0.45 -16.91
CA VAL A 47 7.66 0.14 -15.78
C VAL A 47 6.58 1.20 -15.73
N LEU A 48 5.32 0.78 -15.87
CA LEU A 48 4.15 1.62 -15.69
C LEU A 48 3.44 1.16 -14.41
N LEU A 49 3.41 2.02 -13.40
CA LEU A 49 2.94 1.67 -12.05
C LEU A 49 2.06 2.76 -11.46
N SER A 50 1.27 2.36 -10.46
CA SER A 50 0.57 3.24 -9.53
C SER A 50 1.06 2.92 -8.11
N ASP A 51 1.08 3.92 -7.23
CA ASP A 51 1.41 3.73 -5.81
C ASP A 51 0.18 3.31 -4.99
N HIS A 52 -1.02 3.77 -5.36
CA HIS A 52 -2.28 3.42 -4.72
C HIS A 52 -3.48 3.65 -5.66
N GLY A 53 -4.61 3.01 -5.37
CA GLY A 53 -5.90 3.38 -5.97
C GLY A 53 -6.54 4.61 -5.32
N MET A 54 -7.84 4.83 -5.54
CA MET A 54 -8.54 6.00 -5.00
C MET A 54 -8.69 5.93 -3.47
N ARG A 55 -8.18 6.94 -2.74
CA ARG A 55 -8.13 6.96 -1.26
C ARG A 55 -9.33 7.62 -0.59
N TRP A 56 -10.21 8.29 -1.34
CA TRP A 56 -11.41 8.95 -0.82
C TRP A 56 -12.52 9.04 -1.86
N GLY A 57 -13.64 9.64 -1.48
CA GLY A 57 -14.81 9.79 -2.31
C GLY A 57 -15.70 8.55 -2.32
N PRO A 58 -16.84 8.58 -3.05
CA PRO A 58 -17.86 7.55 -2.96
C PRO A 58 -17.37 6.15 -3.30
N ILE A 59 -16.40 6.01 -4.22
CA ILE A 59 -15.84 4.71 -4.58
C ILE A 59 -15.15 4.05 -3.39
N ARG A 60 -14.49 4.82 -2.52
CA ARG A 60 -13.74 4.31 -1.36
C ARG A 60 -14.64 3.74 -0.26
N ASP A 61 -15.92 4.14 -0.23
CA ASP A 61 -16.94 3.58 0.67
C ASP A 61 -17.46 2.21 0.16
N THR A 62 -17.10 1.78 -1.05
CA THR A 62 -17.47 0.46 -1.62
C THR A 62 -16.44 -0.63 -1.32
N PHE A 63 -16.87 -1.89 -1.35
CA PHE A 63 -15.96 -3.03 -1.23
C PHE A 63 -14.91 -3.09 -2.34
N VAL A 64 -15.31 -2.77 -3.59
CA VAL A 64 -14.39 -2.73 -4.73
C VAL A 64 -13.35 -1.62 -4.55
N GLY A 65 -13.77 -0.41 -4.17
CA GLY A 65 -12.83 0.69 -3.93
C GLY A 65 -11.84 0.43 -2.79
N TRP A 66 -12.24 -0.33 -1.76
CA TRP A 66 -11.33 -0.79 -0.72
C TRP A 66 -10.19 -1.68 -1.26
N TYR A 67 -10.50 -2.54 -2.24
CA TYR A 67 -9.51 -3.35 -2.95
C TYR A 67 -8.66 -2.53 -3.92
N GLU A 68 -9.28 -1.67 -4.72
CA GLU A 68 -8.60 -0.80 -5.69
C GLU A 68 -7.54 0.09 -5.01
N GLU A 69 -7.82 0.64 -3.83
CA GLU A 69 -6.84 1.40 -3.05
C GLU A 69 -5.57 0.58 -2.75
N ARG A 70 -5.73 -0.72 -2.45
CA ARG A 70 -4.69 -1.63 -1.96
C ARG A 70 -3.97 -2.41 -3.04
N LEU A 71 -4.55 -2.48 -4.24
CA LEU A 71 -4.05 -3.27 -5.35
C LEU A 71 -3.75 -2.38 -6.55
N PRO A 72 -2.79 -1.45 -6.45
CA PRO A 72 -2.40 -0.64 -7.58
C PRO A 72 -1.81 -1.52 -8.70
N PHE A 73 -1.96 -1.07 -9.94
CA PHE A 73 -1.42 -1.81 -11.08
C PHE A 73 0.11 -1.71 -11.16
N LEU A 74 0.71 -2.75 -11.75
CA LEU A 74 2.11 -2.79 -12.15
C LEU A 74 2.24 -3.50 -13.49
N TYR A 75 2.65 -2.75 -14.51
CA TYR A 75 2.96 -3.27 -15.84
C TYR A 75 4.45 -3.12 -16.12
N VAL A 76 5.04 -4.18 -16.67
CA VAL A 76 6.47 -4.22 -17.01
C VAL A 76 6.64 -4.67 -18.45
N TRP A 77 7.33 -3.86 -19.25
CA TRP A 77 7.79 -4.19 -20.59
C TRP A 77 9.28 -4.49 -20.57
N LEU A 78 9.68 -5.55 -21.25
CA LEU A 78 11.08 -5.92 -21.45
C LEU A 78 11.41 -5.92 -22.95
N PRO A 79 12.56 -5.36 -23.37
CA PRO A 79 13.08 -5.45 -24.73
C PRO A 79 13.04 -6.86 -25.32
N LYS A 80 12.90 -6.97 -26.65
CA LYS A 80 12.89 -8.29 -27.31
C LYS A 80 14.21 -9.04 -27.08
N TRP A 81 15.36 -8.37 -27.28
CA TRP A 81 16.66 -8.99 -27.05
C TRP A 81 16.80 -9.53 -25.63
N PHE A 82 16.33 -8.79 -24.62
CA PHE A 82 16.41 -9.23 -23.22
C PHE A 82 15.56 -10.47 -22.97
N ARG A 83 14.37 -10.54 -23.58
CA ARG A 83 13.49 -11.72 -23.49
C ARG A 83 14.11 -12.95 -24.14
N ASP A 84 14.82 -12.76 -25.25
CA ASP A 84 15.45 -13.84 -26.01
C ASP A 84 16.73 -14.35 -25.31
N GLU A 85 17.56 -13.44 -24.78
CA GLU A 85 18.78 -13.78 -24.04
C GLU A 85 18.50 -14.34 -22.64
N ARG A 86 17.42 -13.86 -21.99
CA ARG A 86 17.02 -14.28 -20.64
C ARG A 86 15.60 -14.84 -20.64
N PRO A 87 15.35 -15.97 -21.32
CA PRO A 87 14.00 -16.53 -21.43
C PRO A 87 13.45 -16.98 -20.07
N GLY A 88 14.32 -17.30 -19.10
CA GLY A 88 13.94 -17.57 -17.71
C GLY A 88 13.34 -16.35 -17.00
N ALA A 89 13.88 -15.15 -17.23
CA ALA A 89 13.37 -13.90 -16.66
C ALA A 89 11.99 -13.56 -17.25
N TYR A 90 11.83 -13.70 -18.57
CA TYR A 90 10.54 -13.48 -19.22
C TYR A 90 9.47 -14.48 -18.73
N ARG A 91 9.80 -15.77 -18.61
CA ARG A 91 8.90 -16.78 -18.04
C ARG A 91 8.50 -16.46 -16.59
N SER A 92 9.45 -15.96 -15.79
CA SER A 92 9.21 -15.58 -14.40
C SER A 92 8.22 -14.42 -14.30
N LEU A 93 8.46 -13.35 -15.04
CA LEU A 93 7.56 -12.19 -15.08
C LEU A 93 6.14 -12.58 -15.55
N ARG A 94 6.04 -13.44 -16.57
CA ARG A 94 4.76 -13.99 -17.07
C ARG A 94 4.03 -14.83 -16.02
N ALA A 95 4.75 -15.64 -15.25
CA ALA A 95 4.18 -16.44 -14.16
C ALA A 95 3.70 -15.57 -12.99
N ASN A 96 4.31 -14.40 -12.78
CA ASN A 96 4.05 -13.49 -11.68
C ASN A 96 2.80 -12.60 -11.86
N ARG A 97 2.21 -12.54 -13.07
CA ARG A 97 1.01 -11.71 -13.36
C ARG A 97 -0.19 -11.88 -12.41
N ASN A 98 -0.32 -13.07 -11.81
CA ASN A 98 -1.40 -13.41 -10.87
C ASN A 98 -0.82 -13.92 -9.54
N ARG A 99 0.29 -13.34 -9.08
CA ARG A 99 0.95 -13.67 -7.80
C ARG A 99 0.98 -12.43 -6.92
N LEU A 100 0.96 -12.64 -5.61
CA LEU A 100 1.08 -11.55 -4.65
C LEU A 100 2.50 -10.97 -4.69
N THR A 101 2.61 -9.75 -5.20
CA THR A 101 3.85 -8.96 -5.25
C THR A 101 3.65 -7.65 -4.50
N SER A 102 4.74 -7.00 -4.14
CA SER A 102 4.72 -5.66 -3.56
C SER A 102 5.73 -4.73 -4.23
N PRO A 103 5.68 -3.42 -3.95
CA PRO A 103 6.71 -2.48 -4.43
C PRO A 103 8.13 -2.88 -4.05
N PHE A 104 8.33 -3.66 -2.98
CA PHE A 104 9.64 -4.20 -2.62
C PHE A 104 10.15 -5.25 -3.63
N ASP A 105 9.29 -6.05 -4.25
CA ASP A 105 9.72 -6.97 -5.32
C ASP A 105 10.11 -6.21 -6.58
N LEU A 106 9.43 -5.10 -6.88
CA LEU A 106 9.84 -4.19 -7.95
C LEU A 106 11.20 -3.55 -7.65
N TYR A 107 11.43 -3.11 -6.40
CA TYR A 107 12.74 -2.62 -5.97
C TYR A 107 13.84 -3.67 -6.18
N GLU A 108 13.62 -4.92 -5.75
CA GLU A 108 14.57 -6.01 -5.98
C GLU A 108 14.77 -6.30 -7.48
N THR A 109 13.73 -6.11 -8.28
CA THR A 109 13.82 -6.22 -9.75
C THR A 109 14.71 -5.15 -10.35
N LEU A 110 14.53 -3.89 -9.95
CA LEU A 110 15.39 -2.77 -10.39
C LEU A 110 16.83 -2.95 -9.89
N ARG A 111 17.02 -3.51 -8.69
CA ARG A 111 18.33 -3.87 -8.14
C ARG A 111 19.02 -4.96 -8.97
N GLU A 112 18.30 -5.98 -9.40
CA GLU A 112 18.83 -7.00 -10.33
C GLU A 112 19.25 -6.35 -11.65
N VAL A 113 18.40 -5.52 -12.25
CA VAL A 113 18.70 -4.79 -13.50
C VAL A 113 19.96 -3.94 -13.36
N LEU A 114 20.08 -3.17 -12.28
CA LEU A 114 21.28 -2.38 -11.98
C LEU A 114 22.54 -3.27 -11.85
N SER A 115 22.41 -4.43 -11.20
CA SER A 115 23.52 -5.38 -11.06
C SER A 115 23.96 -5.97 -12.39
N LEU A 116 23.05 -6.17 -13.34
CA LEU A 116 23.38 -6.62 -14.69
C LEU A 116 24.21 -5.59 -15.47
N SER A 117 24.07 -4.31 -15.12
CA SER A 117 24.86 -3.20 -15.67
C SER A 117 26.14 -2.90 -14.87
N GLY A 118 26.52 -3.76 -13.91
CA GLY A 118 27.72 -3.60 -13.08
C GLY A 118 27.54 -2.66 -11.87
N GLY A 119 26.35 -2.14 -11.63
CA GLY A 119 26.02 -1.31 -10.46
C GLY A 119 25.72 -2.14 -9.21
N ARG A 120 25.54 -1.46 -8.07
CA ARG A 120 25.19 -2.09 -6.79
C ARG A 120 24.22 -1.21 -6.01
N ALA A 121 23.27 -1.84 -5.33
CA ALA A 121 22.42 -1.22 -4.32
C ALA A 121 22.14 -2.21 -3.19
N ASN A 122 21.78 -1.70 -2.02
CA ASN A 122 21.40 -2.52 -0.87
C ASN A 122 20.07 -3.23 -1.15
N PRO A 123 19.82 -4.41 -0.56
CA PRO A 123 18.49 -5.04 -0.63
C PRO A 123 17.44 -4.21 0.11
N ALA A 124 16.16 -4.42 -0.21
CA ALA A 124 15.03 -3.77 0.42
C ALA A 124 15.00 -4.06 1.94
N PRO A 125 15.25 -3.06 2.80
CA PRO A 125 15.35 -3.30 4.25
C PRO A 125 14.01 -3.71 4.87
N GLY A 126 12.89 -3.26 4.28
CA GLY A 126 11.53 -3.54 4.75
C GLY A 126 10.97 -4.91 4.34
N CYS A 127 11.67 -5.67 3.49
CA CYS A 127 11.19 -6.97 3.04
C CYS A 127 12.34 -7.94 2.70
N PRO A 128 12.93 -8.62 3.70
CA PRO A 128 14.03 -9.56 3.49
C PRO A 128 13.68 -10.77 2.61
N LYS A 129 12.39 -11.12 2.51
CA LYS A 129 11.88 -12.22 1.67
C LYS A 129 11.47 -11.76 0.27
N CYS A 130 11.46 -10.45 0.00
CA CYS A 130 11.14 -9.94 -1.32
C CYS A 130 12.26 -10.27 -2.29
N ARG A 131 11.88 -10.42 -3.56
CA ARG A 131 12.77 -10.93 -4.60
C ARG A 131 12.47 -10.27 -5.92
N SER A 132 13.48 -10.23 -6.78
CA SER A 132 13.27 -9.80 -8.16
C SER A 132 12.24 -10.67 -8.87
N LEU A 133 11.37 -10.02 -9.62
CA LEU A 133 10.35 -10.64 -10.48
C LEU A 133 10.95 -11.34 -11.70
N LEU A 134 12.24 -11.13 -11.97
CA LEU A 134 13.01 -11.75 -13.06
C LEU A 134 13.74 -13.03 -12.60
N SER A 135 13.95 -13.18 -11.29
CA SER A 135 14.74 -14.27 -10.69
C SER A 135 13.96 -15.57 -10.43
N GLY A 136 12.72 -15.68 -10.90
CA GLY A 136 11.88 -16.86 -10.73
C GLY A 136 10.42 -16.55 -10.40
N PRO A 137 9.49 -17.52 -10.53
CA PRO A 137 8.12 -17.36 -10.10
C PRO A 137 8.01 -17.14 -8.59
N VAL A 138 7.20 -16.16 -8.20
CA VAL A 138 6.80 -15.92 -6.81
C VAL A 138 5.90 -17.07 -6.34
N PRO A 139 6.13 -17.65 -5.14
CA PRO A 139 5.32 -18.76 -4.61
C PRO A 139 3.82 -18.44 -4.55
N ARG A 140 2.95 -19.42 -4.82
CA ARG A 140 1.47 -19.25 -4.69
C ARG A 140 1.04 -19.07 -3.24
N THR A 141 1.79 -19.66 -2.33
CA THR A 141 1.54 -19.70 -0.89
C THR A 141 2.14 -18.51 -0.17
N ARG A 142 2.62 -17.48 -0.89
CA ARG A 142 3.22 -16.28 -0.29
C ARG A 142 2.13 -15.43 0.35
N GLY A 143 2.28 -15.13 1.64
CA GLY A 143 1.40 -14.22 2.37
C GLY A 143 1.86 -12.77 2.33
N CYS A 144 1.01 -11.87 2.84
CA CYS A 144 1.31 -10.43 2.92
C CYS A 144 2.59 -10.13 3.72
N SER A 145 2.83 -10.87 4.80
CA SER A 145 4.04 -10.68 5.63
C SER A 145 5.33 -11.00 4.86
N ASP A 146 5.31 -12.03 4.00
CA ASP A 146 6.43 -12.38 3.11
C ASP A 146 6.62 -11.36 1.96
N ALA A 147 5.61 -10.54 1.71
CA ALA A 147 5.64 -9.44 0.75
C ALA A 147 5.94 -8.08 1.38
N GLY A 148 6.21 -8.02 2.69
CA GLY A 148 6.42 -6.76 3.41
C GLY A 148 5.15 -5.89 3.50
N ILE A 149 3.97 -6.49 3.29
CA ILE A 149 2.68 -5.82 3.35
C ILE A 149 2.14 -5.93 4.78
N SER A 150 1.88 -4.80 5.43
CA SER A 150 1.31 -4.79 6.77
C SER A 150 -0.13 -5.32 6.76
N SER A 151 -0.62 -5.78 7.92
CA SER A 151 -2.01 -6.24 8.04
C SER A 151 -3.06 -5.16 7.69
N HIS A 152 -2.71 -3.87 7.74
CA HIS A 152 -3.61 -2.78 7.35
C HIS A 152 -3.83 -2.74 5.82
N TRP A 153 -2.77 -3.01 5.06
CA TRP A 153 -2.75 -2.96 3.60
C TRP A 153 -3.00 -4.32 2.95
N CYS A 154 -3.02 -5.40 3.72
CA CYS A 154 -3.18 -6.76 3.21
C CYS A 154 -4.61 -7.03 2.69
N ALA A 155 -4.74 -7.05 1.36
CA ALA A 155 -6.00 -7.36 0.66
C ALA A 155 -6.41 -8.85 0.75
N CYS A 156 -5.51 -9.72 1.18
CA CYS A 156 -5.76 -11.17 1.36
C CYS A 156 -6.42 -11.50 2.71
N THR A 157 -6.56 -10.52 3.60
CA THR A 157 -7.03 -10.71 4.97
C THR A 157 -8.51 -11.11 5.01
N THR A 158 -8.86 -12.02 5.91
CA THR A 158 -10.26 -12.27 6.29
C THR A 158 -10.62 -11.50 7.56
N PHE A 159 -11.77 -10.85 7.54
CA PHE A 159 -12.27 -10.09 8.69
C PHE A 159 -13.36 -10.86 9.42
N GLN A 160 -13.26 -10.93 10.74
CA GLN A 160 -14.31 -11.44 11.61
C GLN A 160 -14.89 -10.29 12.45
N PRO A 161 -16.20 -10.01 12.38
CA PRO A 161 -16.82 -8.97 13.19
C PRO A 161 -16.51 -9.15 14.68
N ALA A 162 -16.11 -8.05 15.35
CA ALA A 162 -15.82 -8.04 16.78
C ALA A 162 -16.92 -7.29 17.55
N ASP A 163 -17.22 -7.71 18.79
CA ASP A 163 -18.21 -7.01 19.64
C ASP A 163 -17.66 -5.64 20.08
N PRO A 164 -18.31 -4.52 19.71
CA PRO A 164 -17.90 -3.18 20.15
C PRO A 164 -17.89 -2.96 21.67
N ARG A 165 -18.63 -3.79 22.43
CA ARG A 165 -18.68 -3.74 23.90
C ARG A 165 -17.50 -4.45 24.54
N ASN A 166 -16.75 -5.26 23.79
CA ASN A 166 -15.59 -5.98 24.31
C ASN A 166 -14.56 -4.98 24.87
N PRO A 167 -14.10 -5.15 26.14
CA PRO A 167 -13.12 -4.26 26.75
C PRO A 167 -11.83 -4.09 25.95
N LEU A 168 -11.37 -5.13 25.25
CA LEU A 168 -10.18 -5.08 24.40
C LEU A 168 -10.38 -4.17 23.20
N VAL A 169 -11.54 -4.29 22.55
CA VAL A 169 -11.94 -3.45 21.40
C VAL A 169 -12.05 -1.99 21.83
N ARG A 170 -12.73 -1.72 22.95
CA ARG A 170 -12.88 -0.35 23.47
C ARG A 170 -11.54 0.26 23.87
N ARG A 171 -10.62 -0.54 24.41
CA ARG A 171 -9.27 -0.07 24.77
C ARG A 171 -8.45 0.22 23.53
N GLY A 172 -8.48 -0.63 22.50
CA GLY A 172 -7.80 -0.38 21.23
C GLY A 172 -8.28 0.90 20.54
N LEU A 173 -9.59 1.17 20.56
CA LEU A 173 -10.15 2.42 20.06
C LEU A 173 -9.65 3.65 20.83
N ARG A 174 -9.56 3.56 22.17
CA ARG A 174 -8.99 4.64 22.98
C ARG A 174 -7.51 4.87 22.68
N THR A 175 -6.73 3.80 22.53
CA THR A 175 -5.31 3.89 22.16
C THR A 175 -5.14 4.63 20.83
N PHE A 176 -5.99 4.38 19.84
CA PHE A 176 -5.97 5.15 18.59
C PHE A 176 -6.26 6.64 18.80
N LEU A 177 -7.29 6.98 19.59
CA LEU A 177 -7.63 8.38 19.88
C LEU A 177 -6.51 9.08 20.65
N GLU A 178 -5.84 8.40 21.57
CA GLU A 178 -4.66 8.89 22.27
C GLU A 178 -3.51 9.13 21.28
N HIS A 179 -3.23 8.14 20.43
CA HIS A 179 -2.20 8.22 19.38
C HIS A 179 -2.39 9.44 18.48
N VAL A 180 -3.58 9.60 17.87
CA VAL A 180 -3.84 10.72 16.95
C VAL A 180 -3.79 12.07 17.68
N ASN A 181 -4.30 12.17 18.90
CA ASN A 181 -4.23 13.41 19.66
C ASN A 181 -2.79 13.75 20.09
N ASN A 182 -1.96 12.76 20.38
CA ASN A 182 -0.54 12.96 20.67
C ASN A 182 0.23 13.47 19.44
N VAL A 183 -0.13 13.00 18.23
CA VAL A 183 0.39 13.55 16.98
C VAL A 183 -0.04 15.00 16.81
N LEU A 184 -1.33 15.31 17.01
CA LEU A 184 -1.86 16.68 16.90
C LEU A 184 -1.25 17.64 17.93
N ASP A 185 -0.94 17.17 19.14
CA ASP A 185 -0.37 17.97 20.22
C ASP A 185 1.06 18.46 19.93
N ARG A 186 1.75 17.87 18.93
CA ARG A 186 3.04 18.32 18.42
C ARG A 186 2.92 19.56 17.53
N TYR A 187 1.76 19.80 16.93
CA TYR A 187 1.51 20.97 16.10
C TYR A 187 1.10 22.14 16.98
N ARG A 188 2.04 23.06 17.18
CA ARG A 188 1.88 24.25 18.02
C ARG A 188 2.27 25.50 17.24
N ASP A 189 1.65 26.61 17.56
CA ASP A 189 2.06 27.90 17.02
C ASP A 189 3.39 28.37 17.64
N LYS A 190 3.91 29.51 17.16
CA LYS A 190 5.16 30.11 17.67
C LYS A 190 5.12 30.44 19.17
N ARG A 191 3.93 30.50 19.78
CA ARG A 191 3.71 30.76 21.22
C ARG A 191 3.46 29.49 22.02
N GLY A 192 3.62 28.31 21.40
CA GLY A 192 3.40 27.01 22.05
C GLY A 192 1.93 26.64 22.24
N ARG A 193 0.98 27.39 21.66
CA ARG A 193 -0.46 27.10 21.78
C ARG A 193 -0.85 26.00 20.79
N ARG A 194 -1.79 25.13 21.20
CA ARG A 194 -2.34 24.11 20.31
C ARG A 194 -3.09 24.79 19.17
N VAL A 195 -2.85 24.34 17.95
CA VAL A 195 -3.57 24.82 16.75
C VAL A 195 -4.58 23.79 16.24
N CYS A 196 -4.54 22.57 16.75
CA CYS A 196 -5.47 21.49 16.40
C CYS A 196 -6.43 21.22 17.56
N ALA A 197 -7.70 20.98 17.25
CA ALA A 197 -8.67 20.51 18.22
C ALA A 197 -8.40 19.05 18.61
N ARG A 198 -8.70 18.68 19.86
CA ARG A 198 -8.66 17.28 20.27
C ARG A 198 -9.79 16.51 19.60
N LEU A 199 -9.45 15.38 19.01
CA LEU A 199 -10.38 14.48 18.35
C LEU A 199 -10.99 13.52 19.37
N GLY A 200 -12.31 13.45 19.38
CA GLY A 200 -13.11 12.46 20.10
C GLY A 200 -13.84 11.54 19.14
N LEU A 201 -14.24 10.36 19.62
CA LEU A 201 -15.09 9.46 18.86
C LEU A 201 -16.45 10.12 18.61
N LYS A 202 -16.86 10.22 17.35
CA LYS A 202 -18.24 10.56 16.97
C LYS A 202 -19.06 9.30 16.71
N LYS A 203 -18.52 8.36 15.92
CA LYS A 203 -19.19 7.12 15.55
C LYS A 203 -18.19 6.00 15.30
N LEU A 204 -18.49 4.79 15.77
CA LEU A 204 -17.81 3.57 15.37
C LEU A 204 -18.63 2.92 14.26
N HIS A 205 -18.09 2.85 13.04
CA HIS A 205 -18.79 2.25 11.90
C HIS A 205 -18.56 0.75 11.79
N ARG A 206 -17.31 0.32 12.01
CA ARG A 206 -16.89 -1.07 11.87
C ARG A 206 -15.75 -1.38 12.81
N VAL A 207 -15.76 -2.58 13.37
CA VAL A 207 -14.61 -3.17 14.03
C VAL A 207 -14.59 -4.66 13.77
N ASP A 208 -13.45 -5.13 13.27
CA ASP A 208 -13.24 -6.54 13.00
C ASP A 208 -11.93 -7.00 13.62
N ARG A 209 -11.89 -8.27 13.99
CA ARG A 209 -10.66 -9.00 14.17
C ARG A 209 -10.11 -9.39 12.79
N VAL A 210 -8.85 -9.05 12.56
CA VAL A 210 -8.07 -9.52 11.41
C VAL A 210 -7.70 -10.97 11.68
N MET A 211 -8.21 -11.87 10.84
CA MET A 211 -7.89 -13.29 10.88
C MET A 211 -6.65 -13.53 10.02
N ASP A 212 -5.55 -13.89 10.69
CA ASP A 212 -4.32 -14.29 10.03
C ASP A 212 -4.20 -15.81 10.12
N PHE A 213 -4.54 -16.50 9.02
CA PHE A 213 -4.48 -17.95 8.95
C PHE A 213 -3.04 -18.49 8.92
N GLU A 214 -2.05 -17.66 8.58
CA GLU A 214 -0.63 -18.04 8.55
C GLU A 214 0.01 -17.93 9.95
N ARG A 215 -0.40 -16.95 10.76
CA ARG A 215 0.11 -16.74 12.13
C ARG A 215 -0.58 -17.55 13.22
N ASN A 216 -1.46 -18.49 12.87
CA ASN A 216 -2.28 -19.25 13.81
C ASN A 216 -1.50 -20.30 14.65
N ARG A 217 -0.17 -20.36 14.54
CA ARG A 217 0.66 -21.34 15.27
C ARG A 217 1.41 -20.79 16.48
N ASP A 218 1.77 -19.52 16.55
CA ASP A 218 2.56 -18.98 17.67
C ASP A 218 2.29 -17.49 17.91
N ASN A 219 1.18 -17.16 18.56
CA ASN A 219 1.02 -15.81 19.09
C ASN A 219 0.39 -15.90 20.47
N ASN A 220 1.19 -15.54 21.45
CA ASN A 220 0.98 -15.56 22.90
C ASN A 220 -0.17 -14.62 23.33
N GLY A 221 -1.39 -14.89 22.81
CA GLY A 221 -2.59 -14.08 22.97
C GLY A 221 -2.70 -12.84 22.07
N SER A 222 -1.76 -12.58 21.15
CA SER A 222 -1.78 -11.38 20.30
C SER A 222 -2.96 -11.37 19.33
N ARG A 223 -3.62 -10.21 19.19
CA ARG A 223 -4.80 -10.01 18.33
C ARG A 223 -4.66 -8.73 17.53
N VAL A 224 -5.12 -8.74 16.29
CA VAL A 224 -5.12 -7.54 15.43
C VAL A 224 -6.57 -7.16 15.15
N TYR A 225 -6.87 -5.88 15.34
CA TYR A 225 -8.20 -5.32 15.10
C TYR A 225 -8.13 -4.21 14.06
N PHE A 226 -9.09 -4.22 13.15
CA PHE A 226 -9.26 -3.21 12.11
C PHE A 226 -10.51 -2.39 12.42
N TYR A 227 -10.39 -1.07 12.35
CA TYR A 227 -11.44 -0.13 12.73
C TYR A 227 -11.77 0.80 11.59
N LEU A 228 -13.05 1.14 11.48
CA LEU A 228 -13.54 2.29 10.73
C LEU A 228 -14.35 3.16 11.67
N ILE A 229 -13.91 4.41 11.87
CA ILE A 229 -14.57 5.36 12.77
C ILE A 229 -14.78 6.71 12.10
N GLN A 230 -15.64 7.50 12.71
CA GLN A 230 -15.77 8.93 12.48
C GLN A 230 -15.44 9.66 13.78
N VAL A 231 -14.69 10.75 13.68
CA VAL A 231 -14.31 11.60 14.82
C VAL A 231 -14.98 12.97 14.78
N SER A 232 -14.96 13.67 15.91
CA SER A 232 -15.38 15.06 16.08
C SER A 232 -14.27 15.84 16.80
N PRO A 233 -14.04 17.13 16.47
CA PRO A 233 -14.68 17.90 15.40
C PRO A 233 -14.18 17.51 13.99
N GLY A 234 -14.78 18.09 12.95
CA GLY A 234 -14.33 17.95 11.56
C GLY A 234 -14.79 16.70 10.82
N ASN A 235 -15.59 15.83 11.44
CA ASN A 235 -16.25 14.68 10.81
C ASN A 235 -15.31 13.73 10.04
N ALA A 236 -14.01 13.71 10.38
CA ALA A 236 -13.04 12.89 9.67
C ALA A 236 -13.34 11.40 9.85
N LYS A 237 -13.29 10.65 8.75
CA LYS A 237 -13.40 9.19 8.75
C LYS A 237 -12.00 8.60 8.75
N PHE A 238 -11.71 7.75 9.73
CA PHE A 238 -10.44 7.05 9.84
C PHE A 238 -10.64 5.55 9.76
N GLU A 239 -9.76 4.93 8.99
CA GLU A 239 -9.54 3.49 8.95
C GLU A 239 -8.17 3.21 9.55
N PHE A 240 -8.08 2.29 10.51
CA PHE A 240 -6.80 2.02 11.16
C PHE A 240 -6.73 0.62 11.74
N THR A 241 -5.50 0.16 11.97
CA THR A 241 -5.23 -1.15 12.57
C THR A 241 -4.58 -0.99 13.95
N VAL A 242 -5.08 -1.74 14.93
CA VAL A 242 -4.52 -1.79 16.29
C VAL A 242 -4.06 -3.22 16.58
N ARG A 243 -2.84 -3.37 17.09
CA ARG A 243 -2.32 -4.66 17.54
C ARG A 243 -2.37 -4.72 19.06
N TYR A 244 -3.04 -5.73 19.59
CA TYR A 244 -3.02 -6.09 21.00
C TYR A 244 -1.98 -7.18 21.23
N HIS A 245 -1.10 -6.98 22.20
CA HIS A 245 -0.07 -7.93 22.60
C HIS A 245 -0.50 -8.60 23.89
N GLY A 246 -0.77 -9.91 23.83
CA GLY A 246 -1.33 -10.66 24.96
C GLY A 246 -0.40 -10.75 26.17
N GLU A 247 0.90 -10.86 25.92
CA GLU A 247 1.97 -11.05 26.92
C GLU A 247 2.02 -9.94 27.98
N ASN A 248 1.95 -8.69 27.53
CA ASN A 248 2.08 -7.51 28.39
C ASN A 248 0.78 -6.69 28.46
N GLY A 249 -0.27 -7.13 27.78
CA GLY A 249 -1.56 -6.44 27.74
C GLY A 249 -1.54 -5.07 27.03
N THR A 250 -0.53 -4.79 26.21
CA THR A 250 -0.33 -3.49 25.55
C THR A 250 -0.96 -3.44 24.16
N TYR A 251 -1.05 -2.21 23.63
CA TYR A 251 -1.62 -1.93 22.32
C TYR A 251 -0.61 -1.10 21.52
N THR A 252 -0.46 -1.40 20.23
CA THR A 252 0.33 -0.59 19.32
C THR A 252 -0.49 -0.11 18.14
N VAL A 253 -0.26 1.15 17.76
CA VAL A 253 -0.79 1.83 16.58
C VAL A 253 0.43 2.46 15.89
N SER A 254 0.51 2.29 14.56
CA SER A 254 1.57 2.89 13.74
C SER A 254 0.98 3.96 12.84
N ASP A 255 1.71 5.05 12.60
CA ASP A 255 1.32 6.07 11.61
C ASP A 255 1.14 5.48 10.20
N HIS A 256 1.82 4.37 9.89
CA HIS A 256 1.72 3.67 8.61
C HIS A 256 0.49 2.76 8.48
N ASP A 257 -0.23 2.54 9.59
CA ASP A 257 -1.43 1.70 9.67
C ASP A 257 -2.71 2.56 9.93
N VAL A 258 -2.69 3.83 9.51
CA VAL A 258 -3.80 4.80 9.65
C VAL A 258 -4.08 5.47 8.30
N SER A 259 -5.33 5.40 7.87
CA SER A 259 -5.84 6.00 6.63
C SER A 259 -6.99 6.96 6.94
N ARG A 260 -6.94 8.18 6.37
CA ARG A 260 -8.06 9.13 6.39
C ARG A 260 -8.86 8.98 5.09
N LEU A 261 -10.16 8.70 5.20
CA LEU A 261 -11.00 8.33 4.06
C LEU A 261 -11.81 9.47 3.43
N ASN A 262 -11.72 10.68 3.98
CA ASN A 262 -12.42 11.86 3.45
C ASN A 262 -11.53 13.10 3.45
N SER A 263 -11.82 14.01 2.53
CA SER A 263 -11.06 15.25 2.29
C SER A 263 -10.87 16.09 3.57
N TYR A 264 -9.81 16.89 3.57
CA TYR A 264 -9.49 17.86 4.61
C TYR A 264 -10.42 19.08 4.59
N ALA A 265 -11.03 19.38 3.44
CA ALA A 265 -11.79 20.61 3.20
C ALA A 265 -13.30 20.48 3.42
N SER A 266 -13.83 19.27 3.65
CA SER A 266 -15.26 19.07 3.87
C SER A 266 -15.61 19.18 5.35
N ALA A 267 -15.87 20.41 5.81
CA ALA A 267 -16.57 20.70 7.04
C ALA A 267 -17.92 21.33 6.72
#